data_AF-T0Q6V5-F1
#
_entry.id   AF-T0Q6V5-F1
#
_cell.length_a   1.000
_cell.length_b   1.000
_cell.length_c   1.000
_cell.angle_alpha   90.00
_cell.angle_beta   90.00
_cell.angle_gamma   90.00
#
_symmetry.space_group_name_H-M   'P 1'
#
loop_
_entity.id
_entity.type
_entity.pdbx_description
1 polymer ?
#
loop_
_entity_poly.entity_id
_entity_poly.type
_entity_poly.pdbx_seq_one_letter_code
_entity_poly.pdbx_strand_id
1 'polypeptide(L)'
;MHATLVGLALLSRTLLATPCPYSDVNASVLLAADATCAGGRTEVCGVSSACVLLDGDLDNGLSTFTGFGSLGNLSNYVHSHLTMGASASMTFAAAFLPSYLTFIAFEDIGLVNLSTSRSPWSANVTHLSIVNGALDATTFSWPCNLTSLTLRKNNLSDAPPHLPSTLTTMVVEDNHLHRLPPVMPRLEHLHLDANNMTTITDVDWSNLVTIRLGRNPIDTIARVKFSSSLRFFACDDCPVEQFTLTPTSFRALDALPAWDGNTSCLTGFYMTRNITLDSSACAKLQGTVVPLWAGKAPLLSFHVCLVQDASGAGAASLPSLSAGTGLAIGGIVSAFAIVLLVVVLDLKRRQCQGEATYDDAYATVQPSPTRHAQTVYVYPSRDMYYTWFPGTATDLFVNDYGDWHFVDRNDDGSLAVAVTIEPTTHALVASI
;
A
#
# COMPACT_ATOMS: atom_id res chain seq x y z
N MET A 1 -55.06 71.00 -3.40
CA MET A 1 -53.78 71.04 -4.15
C MET A 1 -52.65 70.97 -3.14
N HIS A 2 -51.69 70.07 -3.37
CA HIS A 2 -50.46 69.78 -2.61
C HIS A 2 -50.64 69.07 -1.26
N ALA A 3 -49.82 68.11 -0.84
CA ALA A 3 -48.92 67.14 -1.46
C ALA A 3 -48.51 66.22 -0.29
N THR A 4 -48.73 64.92 -0.36
CA THR A 4 -48.15 63.98 0.61
C THR A 4 -47.08 63.15 -0.09
N LEU A 5 -45.83 63.53 0.17
CA LEU A 5 -44.64 62.75 -0.20
C LEU A 5 -44.69 61.43 0.59
N VAL A 6 -44.80 60.31 -0.12
CA VAL A 6 -44.46 58.98 0.41
C VAL A 6 -43.03 58.68 -0.05
N GLY A 7 -42.08 58.75 0.87
CA GLY A 7 -40.69 58.36 0.63
C GLY A 7 -40.57 56.83 0.60
N LEU A 8 -40.21 56.27 -0.56
CA LEU A 8 -39.70 54.90 -0.67
C LEU A 8 -38.29 54.87 -0.06
N ALA A 9 -38.12 54.23 1.09
CA ALA A 9 -36.81 53.85 1.58
C ALA A 9 -36.32 52.62 0.80
N LEU A 10 -35.33 52.82 -0.09
CA LEU A 10 -34.56 51.71 -0.64
C LEU A 10 -33.72 51.09 0.48
N LEU A 11 -34.11 49.90 0.93
CA LEU A 11 -33.24 49.02 1.71
C LEU A 11 -32.12 48.51 0.79
N SER A 12 -30.98 49.17 0.81
CA SER A 12 -29.74 48.64 0.24
C SER A 12 -29.32 47.42 1.06
N ARG A 13 -29.58 46.22 0.54
CA ARG A 13 -28.99 44.99 1.05
C ARG A 13 -27.49 45.03 0.74
N THR A 14 -26.68 45.43 1.72
CA THR A 14 -25.25 45.15 1.72
C THR A 14 -25.09 43.62 1.80
N LEU A 15 -24.81 42.98 0.66
CA LEU A 15 -24.30 41.61 0.63
C LEU A 15 -22.95 41.63 1.34
N LEU A 16 -22.93 41.26 2.63
CA LEU A 16 -21.68 40.94 3.30
C LEU A 16 -21.07 39.75 2.56
N ALA A 17 -19.87 39.94 2.02
CA ALA A 17 -19.10 38.84 1.44
C ALA A 17 -18.96 37.75 2.52
N THR A 18 -19.33 36.52 2.19
CA THR A 18 -19.15 35.38 3.09
C THR A 18 -17.66 35.27 3.44
N PRO A 19 -17.29 35.23 4.74
CA PRO A 19 -15.90 35.08 5.14
C PRO A 19 -15.28 33.84 4.51
N CYS A 20 -14.03 33.94 4.05
CA CYS A 20 -13.35 32.82 3.43
C CYS A 20 -13.20 31.65 4.44
N PRO A 21 -13.74 30.46 4.15
CA PRO A 21 -13.65 29.30 5.04
C PRO A 21 -12.23 28.80 5.26
N TYR A 22 -11.28 29.23 4.42
CA TYR A 22 -9.87 28.79 4.45
C TYR A 22 -8.92 29.79 5.11
N SER A 23 -9.44 30.87 5.70
CA SER A 23 -8.64 31.97 6.26
C SER A 23 -7.65 31.55 7.35
N ASP A 24 -7.96 30.49 8.10
CA ASP A 24 -7.09 29.96 9.16
C ASP A 24 -6.10 28.88 8.67
N VAL A 25 -6.12 28.54 7.38
CA VAL A 25 -5.26 27.48 6.83
C VAL A 25 -3.90 28.05 6.42
N ASN A 26 -2.84 27.53 7.03
CA ASN A 26 -1.47 27.86 6.66
C ASN A 26 -0.99 27.02 5.45
N ALA A 27 -1.55 27.29 4.27
CA ALA A 27 -1.15 26.66 3.02
C ALA A 27 -1.13 27.68 1.87
N SER A 28 -0.15 27.57 0.97
CA SER A 28 -0.01 28.47 -0.19
C SER A 28 -1.10 28.27 -1.23
N VAL A 29 -1.49 27.02 -1.46
CA VAL A 29 -2.58 26.62 -2.35
C VAL A 29 -3.23 25.37 -1.77
N LEU A 30 -4.56 25.35 -1.79
CA LEU A 30 -5.38 24.25 -1.32
C LEU A 30 -6.31 23.78 -2.45
N LEU A 31 -6.48 22.47 -2.53
CA LEU A 31 -7.42 21.85 -3.46
C LEU A 31 -8.83 21.98 -2.87
N ALA A 32 -9.74 22.58 -3.63
CA ALA A 32 -11.14 22.74 -3.27
C ALA A 32 -12.04 22.25 -4.39
N ALA A 33 -13.26 21.86 -4.05
CA ALA A 33 -14.34 21.58 -4.98
C ALA A 33 -15.67 22.09 -4.39
N ASP A 34 -15.72 23.40 -4.12
CA ASP A 34 -16.86 24.08 -3.53
C ASP A 34 -17.13 25.42 -4.23
N ALA A 35 -17.95 26.29 -3.62
CA ALA A 35 -18.30 27.59 -4.19
C ALA A 35 -17.09 28.52 -4.42
N THR A 36 -15.93 28.27 -3.81
CA THR A 36 -14.70 29.06 -4.07
C THR A 36 -14.10 28.78 -5.45
N CYS A 37 -14.50 27.68 -6.09
CA CYS A 37 -14.18 27.41 -7.49
C CYS A 37 -15.07 28.19 -8.48
N ALA A 38 -16.00 29.01 -7.99
CA ALA A 38 -16.81 29.87 -8.84
C ALA A 38 -15.93 30.83 -9.65
N GLY A 39 -16.00 30.73 -10.98
CA GLY A 39 -15.14 31.49 -11.90
C GLY A 39 -14.05 30.64 -12.56
N GLY A 40 -13.82 29.41 -12.08
CA GLY A 40 -13.06 28.39 -12.79
C GLY A 40 -13.87 27.72 -13.91
N ARG A 41 -13.19 26.94 -14.76
CA ARG A 41 -13.82 26.15 -15.82
C ARG A 41 -14.35 24.79 -15.33
N THR A 42 -13.93 24.39 -14.14
CA THR A 42 -14.16 23.07 -13.58
C THR A 42 -14.63 23.13 -12.13
N GLU A 43 -15.12 22.00 -11.62
CA GLU A 43 -15.71 21.87 -10.28
C GLU A 43 -14.65 21.74 -9.20
N VAL A 44 -13.43 21.34 -9.58
CA VAL A 44 -12.26 21.24 -8.71
C VAL A 44 -11.27 22.35 -9.08
N CYS A 45 -10.69 23.01 -8.09
CA CYS A 45 -9.79 24.14 -8.30
C CYS A 45 -8.72 24.25 -7.20
N GLY A 46 -7.67 25.02 -7.49
CA GLY A 46 -6.72 25.51 -6.50
C GLY A 46 -7.10 26.90 -6.02
N VAL A 47 -7.24 27.08 -4.71
CA VAL A 47 -7.50 28.41 -4.11
C VAL A 47 -6.48 28.74 -3.01
N SER A 48 -6.34 30.02 -2.69
CA SER A 48 -5.54 30.47 -1.54
C SER A 48 -6.37 30.46 -0.25
N SER A 49 -5.71 30.64 0.90
CA SER A 49 -6.39 30.89 2.18
C SER A 49 -7.24 32.18 2.20
N ALA A 50 -7.07 33.06 1.22
CA ALA A 50 -7.93 34.21 0.99
C ALA A 50 -9.10 33.94 0.02
N CYS A 51 -9.33 32.67 -0.37
CA CYS A 51 -10.34 32.25 -1.34
C CYS A 51 -10.17 32.89 -2.73
N VAL A 52 -8.95 33.29 -3.06
CA VAL A 52 -8.60 33.70 -4.43
C VAL A 52 -8.37 32.45 -5.25
N LEU A 53 -9.06 32.33 -6.38
CA LEU A 53 -8.84 31.28 -7.37
C LEU A 53 -7.43 31.43 -7.96
N LEU A 54 -6.58 30.43 -7.70
CA LEU A 54 -5.20 30.37 -8.20
C LEU A 54 -5.08 29.44 -9.41
N ASP A 55 -5.93 28.42 -9.46
CA ASP A 55 -5.90 27.39 -10.50
C ASP A 55 -7.34 26.92 -10.79
N GLY A 56 -7.93 27.39 -11.88
CA GLY A 56 -9.32 27.12 -12.25
C GLY A 56 -9.49 26.20 -13.47
N ASP A 57 -8.39 25.64 -13.98
CA ASP A 57 -8.36 24.86 -15.23
C ASP A 57 -8.02 23.37 -14.97
N LEU A 58 -8.09 22.90 -13.72
CA LEU A 58 -7.93 21.48 -13.36
C LEU A 58 -9.02 20.62 -14.02
N ASP A 59 -8.74 19.39 -14.41
CA ASP A 59 -9.74 18.51 -15.02
C ASP A 59 -10.61 17.77 -13.98
N ASN A 60 -11.94 17.83 -14.16
CA ASN A 60 -12.94 17.13 -13.32
C ASN A 60 -12.82 15.60 -13.41
N GLY A 61 -12.21 15.07 -14.46
CA GLY A 61 -11.95 13.65 -14.65
C GLY A 61 -10.79 13.11 -13.79
N LEU A 62 -10.04 13.98 -13.12
CA LEU A 62 -8.84 13.58 -12.38
C LEU A 62 -9.16 13.01 -10.99
N SER A 63 -8.35 12.03 -10.62
CA SER A 63 -8.26 11.58 -9.23
C SER A 63 -6.91 11.78 -8.57
N THR A 64 -5.92 12.28 -9.32
CA THR A 64 -4.58 12.53 -8.81
C THR A 64 -4.21 14.00 -8.97
N PHE A 65 -3.86 14.64 -7.86
CA PHE A 65 -3.52 16.06 -7.81
C PHE A 65 -2.15 16.25 -7.14
N THR A 66 -1.32 17.12 -7.71
CA THR A 66 0.03 17.36 -7.18
C THR A 66 0.30 18.84 -6.90
N GLY A 67 1.15 19.11 -5.91
CA GLY A 67 1.58 20.46 -5.55
C GLY A 67 0.65 21.25 -4.62
N PHE A 68 -0.38 20.61 -4.05
CA PHE A 68 -1.31 21.22 -3.10
C PHE A 68 -0.88 21.00 -1.65
N GLY A 69 -0.79 22.09 -0.86
CA GLY A 69 -0.34 22.03 0.53
C GLY A 69 -1.44 21.70 1.55
N SER A 70 -2.70 21.67 1.13
CA SER A 70 -3.85 21.37 1.98
C SER A 70 -5.06 20.95 1.15
N LEU A 71 -5.97 20.24 1.80
CA LEU A 71 -7.32 19.98 1.27
C LEU A 71 -8.32 20.96 1.90
N GLY A 72 -9.16 21.55 1.05
CA GLY A 72 -10.32 22.33 1.46
C GLY A 72 -11.59 21.49 1.47
N ASN A 73 -12.71 22.13 1.15
CA ASN A 73 -13.98 21.44 0.99
C ASN A 73 -14.09 20.84 -0.41
N LEU A 74 -14.19 19.52 -0.47
CA LEU A 74 -14.26 18.74 -1.70
C LEU A 74 -15.70 18.28 -2.02
N SER A 75 -16.75 18.96 -1.52
CA SER A 75 -18.15 18.49 -1.68
C SER A 75 -18.60 18.21 -3.12
N ASN A 76 -18.06 18.90 -4.11
CA ASN A 76 -18.38 18.69 -5.53
C ASN A 76 -17.38 17.75 -6.24
N TYR A 77 -16.40 17.19 -5.53
CA TYR A 77 -15.42 16.28 -6.12
C TYR A 77 -16.05 14.92 -6.42
N VAL A 78 -16.17 14.51 -7.68
CA VAL A 78 -17.08 13.42 -8.09
C VAL A 78 -16.55 11.99 -7.97
N HIS A 79 -15.27 11.78 -7.68
CA HIS A 79 -14.68 10.43 -7.67
C HIS A 79 -14.62 9.82 -6.27
N SER A 80 -14.61 8.48 -6.23
CA SER A 80 -14.45 7.71 -4.99
C SER A 80 -12.99 7.48 -4.59
N HIS A 81 -12.04 7.92 -5.42
CA HIS A 81 -10.60 7.77 -5.25
C HIS A 81 -9.96 9.16 -5.29
N LEU A 82 -9.05 9.45 -4.36
CA LEU A 82 -8.31 10.71 -4.33
C LEU A 82 -6.84 10.45 -3.98
N THR A 83 -5.92 10.80 -4.87
CA THR A 83 -4.48 10.77 -4.64
C THR A 83 -3.94 12.19 -4.61
N MET A 84 -3.18 12.51 -3.56
CA MET A 84 -2.52 13.79 -3.39
C MET A 84 -1.01 13.60 -3.38
N GLY A 85 -0.26 14.37 -4.16
CA GLY A 85 1.18 14.15 -4.26
C GLY A 85 2.09 15.37 -4.43
N ALA A 86 3.39 15.07 -4.47
CA ALA A 86 4.50 16.00 -4.75
C ALA A 86 4.38 17.36 -4.04
N SER A 87 4.28 17.32 -2.71
CA SER A 87 4.11 18.51 -1.87
C SER A 87 5.00 18.44 -0.64
N ALA A 88 5.61 19.56 -0.25
CA ALA A 88 6.53 19.59 0.90
C ALA A 88 5.84 19.21 2.22
N SER A 89 4.57 19.59 2.38
CA SER A 89 3.76 19.22 3.53
C SER A 89 2.29 19.25 3.14
N MET A 90 1.46 18.47 3.83
CA MET A 90 0.01 18.47 3.67
C MET A 90 -0.70 18.54 5.01
N THR A 91 -1.73 19.38 5.10
CA THR A 91 -2.60 19.49 6.28
C THR A 91 -4.07 19.25 5.94
N PHE A 92 -4.81 18.77 6.93
CA PHE A 92 -6.24 18.43 6.87
C PHE A 92 -7.12 19.42 7.63
N ALA A 93 -6.56 20.54 8.10
CA ALA A 93 -7.23 21.47 9.00
C ALA A 93 -8.59 21.99 8.48
N ALA A 94 -8.74 22.15 7.17
CA ALA A 94 -9.99 22.57 6.51
C ALA A 94 -10.60 21.50 5.59
N ALA A 95 -10.13 20.25 5.69
CA ALA A 95 -10.58 19.19 4.80
C ALA A 95 -12.05 18.84 5.08
N PHE A 96 -12.87 18.87 4.05
CA PHE A 96 -14.20 18.27 4.06
C PHE A 96 -14.31 17.29 2.89
N LEU A 97 -14.27 16.00 3.21
CA LEU A 97 -14.22 14.92 2.21
C LEU A 97 -15.64 14.43 1.87
N PRO A 98 -15.93 14.11 0.59
CA PRO A 98 -17.20 13.54 0.19
C PRO A 98 -17.52 12.23 0.90
N SER A 99 -18.81 11.98 1.13
CA SER A 99 -19.27 10.75 1.77
C SER A 99 -19.04 9.51 0.90
N TYR A 100 -18.95 9.62 -0.41
CA TYR A 100 -18.68 8.49 -1.32
C TYR A 100 -17.20 8.23 -1.56
N LEU A 101 -16.29 9.02 -0.96
CA LEU A 101 -14.87 8.77 -1.05
C LEU A 101 -14.51 7.50 -0.26
N THR A 102 -13.94 6.51 -0.95
CA THR A 102 -13.59 5.21 -0.39
C THR A 102 -12.08 4.97 -0.30
N PHE A 103 -11.31 5.62 -1.17
CA PHE A 103 -9.86 5.48 -1.24
C PHE A 103 -9.19 6.84 -1.20
N ILE A 104 -8.16 6.96 -0.37
CA ILE A 104 -7.32 8.14 -0.27
C ILE A 104 -5.84 7.72 -0.29
N ALA A 105 -5.04 8.37 -1.13
CA ALA A 105 -3.59 8.20 -1.18
C ALA A 105 -2.82 9.50 -1.02
N PHE A 106 -1.63 9.38 -0.43
CA PHE A 106 -0.62 10.43 -0.32
C PHE A 106 0.70 9.91 -0.86
N GLU A 107 1.26 10.57 -1.85
CA GLU A 107 2.48 10.14 -2.53
C GLU A 107 3.51 11.27 -2.60
N ASP A 108 4.75 11.02 -2.19
CA ASP A 108 5.82 12.03 -2.23
C ASP A 108 5.45 13.31 -1.46
N ILE A 109 4.91 13.13 -0.25
CA ILE A 109 4.55 14.22 0.65
C ILE A 109 5.58 14.34 1.76
N GLY A 110 6.33 15.44 1.80
CA GLY A 110 7.42 15.61 2.77
C GLY A 110 6.98 15.40 4.23
N LEU A 111 5.86 16.02 4.65
CA LEU A 111 5.19 15.76 5.93
C LEU A 111 3.67 15.66 5.74
N VAL A 112 3.10 14.50 6.06
CA VAL A 112 1.64 14.30 6.11
C VAL A 112 1.17 14.58 7.54
N ASN A 113 0.63 15.78 7.76
CA ASN A 113 0.10 16.16 9.06
C ASN A 113 -1.41 15.88 9.14
N LEU A 114 -1.72 14.73 9.74
CA LEU A 114 -3.10 14.28 10.01
C LEU A 114 -3.59 14.70 11.40
N SER A 115 -2.79 15.43 12.19
CA SER A 115 -3.17 15.89 13.51
C SER A 115 -4.20 17.01 13.42
N THR A 116 -5.47 16.64 13.50
CA THR A 116 -6.59 17.57 13.50
C THR A 116 -7.48 17.31 14.73
N SER A 117 -8.08 18.36 15.28
CA SER A 117 -8.99 18.25 16.43
C SER A 117 -10.29 17.49 16.10
N ARG A 118 -10.55 17.22 14.82
CA ARG A 118 -11.70 16.45 14.30
C ARG A 118 -11.19 15.50 13.22
N SER A 119 -11.67 14.25 13.25
CA SER A 119 -11.38 13.27 12.20
C SER A 119 -11.72 13.84 10.82
N PRO A 120 -10.76 13.92 9.88
CA PRO A 120 -11.02 14.42 8.54
C PRO A 120 -11.71 13.38 7.65
N TRP A 121 -11.78 12.13 8.09
CA TRP A 121 -12.23 10.99 7.29
C TRP A 121 -13.75 10.94 7.14
N SER A 122 -14.20 10.64 5.93
CA SER A 122 -15.57 10.18 5.73
C SER A 122 -15.74 8.77 6.31
N ALA A 123 -16.96 8.40 6.70
CA ALA A 123 -17.25 7.07 7.23
C ALA A 123 -17.04 5.95 6.18
N ASN A 124 -16.92 6.27 4.89
CA ASN A 124 -16.83 5.29 3.82
C ASN A 124 -15.39 5.06 3.34
N VAL A 125 -14.40 5.76 3.89
CA VAL A 125 -12.98 5.51 3.60
C VAL A 125 -12.60 4.12 4.12
N THR A 126 -12.30 3.22 3.20
CA THR A 126 -11.91 1.83 3.46
C THR A 126 -10.44 1.59 3.10
N HIS A 127 -9.84 2.44 2.27
CA HIS A 127 -8.45 2.33 1.82
C HIS A 127 -7.69 3.63 2.08
N LEU A 128 -6.54 3.52 2.75
CA LEU A 128 -5.62 4.62 2.99
C LEU A 128 -4.21 4.19 2.58
N SER A 129 -3.60 4.94 1.68
CA SER A 129 -2.23 4.74 1.24
C SER A 129 -1.38 5.97 1.52
N ILE A 130 -0.19 5.78 2.10
CA ILE A 130 0.81 6.82 2.28
C ILE A 130 2.13 6.23 1.81
N VAL A 131 2.70 6.81 0.75
CA VAL A 131 3.93 6.36 0.12
C VAL A 131 4.93 7.50 0.06
N ASN A 132 6.15 7.23 0.50
CA ASN A 132 7.26 8.18 0.45
C ASN A 132 6.94 9.53 1.14
N GLY A 133 6.48 9.48 2.38
CA GLY A 133 6.25 10.69 3.17
C GLY A 133 6.53 10.54 4.66
N ALA A 134 6.86 11.64 5.34
CA ALA A 134 6.99 11.59 6.79
C ALA A 134 5.59 11.57 7.43
N LEU A 135 5.31 10.52 8.21
CA LEU A 135 4.06 10.36 8.93
C LEU A 135 4.32 10.33 10.44
N ASP A 136 3.68 11.23 11.19
CA ASP A 136 3.50 11.05 12.63
C ASP A 136 2.20 10.27 12.87
N ALA A 137 2.33 8.96 13.03
CA ALA A 137 1.19 8.07 13.20
C ALA A 137 0.57 8.10 14.61
N THR A 138 1.13 8.87 15.54
CA THR A 138 0.71 8.87 16.96
C THR A 138 -0.35 9.90 17.29
N THR A 139 -0.54 10.90 16.43
CA THR A 139 -1.33 12.10 16.72
C THR A 139 -2.66 12.17 15.98
N PHE A 140 -3.06 11.12 15.25
CA PHE A 140 -4.29 11.12 14.47
C PHE A 140 -5.15 9.85 14.65
N SER A 141 -6.45 9.98 14.38
CA SER A 141 -7.41 8.86 14.42
C SER A 141 -7.56 8.26 13.03
N TRP A 142 -7.46 6.93 12.91
CA TRP A 142 -7.67 6.21 11.65
C TRP A 142 -9.13 6.27 11.18
N PRO A 143 -9.41 6.13 9.86
CA PRO A 143 -10.77 5.92 9.37
C PRO A 143 -11.41 4.70 10.06
N CYS A 144 -12.62 4.85 10.59
CA CYS A 144 -13.24 3.82 11.44
C CYS A 144 -13.61 2.53 10.69
N ASN A 145 -13.81 2.61 9.36
CA ASN A 145 -14.13 1.49 8.49
C ASN A 145 -12.94 1.09 7.60
N LEU A 146 -11.71 1.47 7.97
CA LEU A 146 -10.52 1.13 7.22
C LEU A 146 -10.34 -0.40 7.14
N THR A 147 -10.27 -0.95 5.94
CA THR A 147 -10.02 -2.37 5.67
C THR A 147 -8.63 -2.61 5.11
N SER A 148 -8.05 -1.61 4.42
CA SER A 148 -6.71 -1.69 3.83
C SER A 148 -5.88 -0.46 4.20
N LEU A 149 -4.66 -0.71 4.67
CA LEU A 149 -3.68 0.32 5.04
C LEU A 149 -2.34 0.04 4.37
N THR A 150 -1.85 1.01 3.59
CA THR A 150 -0.53 1.00 2.97
C THR A 150 0.33 2.13 3.53
N LEU A 151 1.49 1.79 4.08
CA LEU A 151 2.48 2.72 4.61
C LEU A 151 3.86 2.33 4.09
N ARG A 152 4.29 2.88 2.96
CA ARG A 152 5.54 2.49 2.32
C ARG A 152 6.55 3.63 2.29
N LYS A 153 7.82 3.37 2.62
CA LYS A 153 8.89 4.40 2.58
C LYS A 153 8.57 5.64 3.45
N ASN A 154 7.95 5.44 4.61
CA ASN A 154 7.51 6.55 5.46
C ASN A 154 8.43 6.84 6.66
N ASN A 155 9.62 6.22 6.68
CA ASN A 155 10.61 6.39 7.74
C ASN A 155 10.06 6.04 9.15
N LEU A 156 9.06 5.14 9.23
CA LEU A 156 8.44 4.75 10.49
C LEU A 156 9.38 3.87 11.32
N SER A 157 9.67 4.27 12.56
CA SER A 157 10.46 3.45 13.50
C SER A 157 9.59 2.55 14.38
N ASP A 158 8.36 2.97 14.64
CA ASP A 158 7.36 2.21 15.40
C ASP A 158 6.10 1.98 14.56
N ALA A 159 5.44 0.86 14.82
CA ALA A 159 4.20 0.54 14.12
C ALA A 159 3.08 1.49 14.57
N PRO A 160 2.13 1.82 13.67
CA PRO A 160 1.06 2.75 14.01
C PRO A 160 0.18 2.23 15.16
N PRO A 161 -0.10 3.04 16.20
CA PRO A 161 -0.97 2.64 17.30
C PRO A 161 -2.45 2.71 16.91
N HIS A 162 -3.31 2.03 17.68
CA HIS A 162 -4.77 2.14 17.60
C HIS A 162 -5.38 1.82 16.22
N LEU A 163 -4.79 0.87 15.48
CA LEU A 163 -5.33 0.42 14.20
C LEU A 163 -6.79 -0.06 14.32
N PRO A 164 -7.67 0.27 13.36
CA PRO A 164 -9.07 -0.15 13.37
C PRO A 164 -9.21 -1.67 13.37
N SER A 165 -10.19 -2.20 14.13
CA SER A 165 -10.46 -3.65 14.17
C SER A 165 -11.02 -4.20 12.85
N THR A 166 -11.47 -3.33 11.95
CA THR A 166 -11.95 -3.67 10.60
C THR A 166 -10.81 -3.95 9.62
N LEU A 167 -9.57 -3.65 9.98
CA LEU A 167 -8.43 -3.79 9.10
C LEU A 167 -8.15 -5.27 8.81
N THR A 168 -8.13 -5.63 7.53
CA THR A 168 -7.82 -6.99 7.03
C THR A 168 -6.50 -7.02 6.28
N THR A 169 -6.09 -5.89 5.69
CA THR A 169 -4.85 -5.76 4.92
C THR A 169 -3.97 -4.68 5.52
N MET A 170 -2.72 -5.05 5.81
CA MET A 170 -1.72 -4.12 6.32
C MET A 170 -0.41 -4.30 5.57
N VAL A 171 -0.01 -3.26 4.85
CA VAL A 171 1.26 -3.19 4.14
C VAL A 171 2.10 -2.07 4.74
N VAL A 172 3.20 -2.44 5.41
CA VAL A 172 4.15 -1.49 6.00
C VAL A 172 5.56 -1.86 5.55
N GLU A 173 5.90 -1.46 4.32
CA GLU A 173 7.12 -1.87 3.64
C GLU A 173 8.15 -0.73 3.56
N ASP A 174 9.43 -1.08 3.44
CA ASP A 174 10.54 -0.12 3.29
C ASP A 174 10.51 0.95 4.42
N ASN A 175 10.34 0.53 5.68
CA ASN A 175 10.38 1.39 6.87
C ASN A 175 11.49 0.92 7.83
N HIS A 176 11.44 1.32 9.10
CA HIS A 176 12.43 1.00 10.13
C HIS A 176 11.80 0.29 11.33
N LEU A 177 10.73 -0.47 11.11
CA LEU A 177 10.04 -1.16 12.20
C LEU A 177 10.91 -2.25 12.80
N HIS A 178 10.99 -2.27 14.13
CA HIS A 178 11.68 -3.33 14.87
C HIS A 178 10.73 -4.42 15.39
N ARG A 179 9.44 -4.09 15.53
CA ARG A 179 8.42 -4.96 16.10
C ARG A 179 7.03 -4.55 15.62
N LEU A 180 6.12 -5.51 15.66
CA LEU A 180 4.68 -5.26 15.53
C LEU A 180 4.10 -4.68 16.83
N PRO A 181 2.95 -3.97 16.77
CA PRO A 181 2.28 -3.51 17.96
C PRO A 181 1.70 -4.71 18.73
N PRO A 182 1.58 -4.62 20.07
CA PRO A 182 1.11 -5.74 20.90
C PRO A 182 -0.31 -6.19 20.57
N VAL A 183 -1.14 -5.27 20.08
CA VAL A 183 -2.53 -5.51 19.69
C VAL A 183 -2.63 -5.24 18.20
N MET A 184 -2.78 -6.33 17.43
CA MET A 184 -3.01 -6.30 16.00
C MET A 184 -4.47 -6.60 15.69
N PRO A 185 -5.05 -5.98 14.65
CA PRO A 185 -6.34 -6.39 14.12
C PRO A 185 -6.25 -7.81 13.53
N ARG A 186 -7.41 -8.44 13.27
CA ARG A 186 -7.46 -9.76 12.64
C ARG A 186 -7.19 -9.63 11.15
N LEU A 187 -5.92 -9.56 10.80
CA LEU A 187 -5.45 -9.46 9.43
C LEU A 187 -5.60 -10.76 8.66
N GLU A 188 -5.75 -10.61 7.35
CA GLU A 188 -5.64 -11.64 6.30
C GLU A 188 -4.36 -11.45 5.48
N HIS A 189 -3.95 -10.20 5.22
CA HIS A 189 -2.75 -9.88 4.44
C HIS A 189 -1.80 -9.00 5.27
N LEU A 190 -0.56 -9.45 5.46
CA LEU A 190 0.46 -8.74 6.23
C LEU A 190 1.79 -8.67 5.47
N HIS A 191 2.15 -7.48 5.01
CA HIS A 191 3.41 -7.24 4.33
C HIS A 191 4.29 -6.28 5.15
N LEU A 192 5.50 -6.72 5.45
CA LEU A 192 6.48 -6.02 6.28
C LEU A 192 7.87 -6.05 5.65
N ASP A 193 7.95 -6.23 4.32
CA ASP A 193 9.21 -6.31 3.60
C ASP A 193 10.09 -5.08 3.87
N ALA A 194 11.40 -5.26 3.99
CA ALA A 194 12.38 -4.21 4.25
C ALA A 194 12.03 -3.33 5.47
N ASN A 195 12.00 -3.97 6.62
CA ASN A 195 12.05 -3.31 7.92
C ASN A 195 13.30 -3.76 8.68
N ASN A 196 13.34 -3.50 9.99
CA ASN A 196 14.46 -3.83 10.86
C ASN A 196 14.05 -4.86 11.94
N MET A 197 13.13 -5.77 11.58
CA MET A 197 12.65 -6.81 12.49
C MET A 197 13.70 -7.90 12.65
N THR A 198 14.04 -8.24 13.88
CA THR A 198 14.99 -9.32 14.19
C THR A 198 14.33 -10.60 14.67
N THR A 199 13.17 -10.49 15.32
CA THR A 199 12.48 -11.64 15.91
C THR A 199 10.99 -11.58 15.65
N ILE A 200 10.40 -12.72 15.28
CA ILE A 200 8.95 -12.94 15.22
C ILE A 200 8.59 -14.02 16.24
N THR A 201 8.04 -13.60 17.37
CA THR A 201 7.67 -14.53 18.44
C THR A 201 6.32 -14.23 19.06
N ASP A 202 5.64 -15.28 19.55
CA ASP A 202 4.41 -15.17 20.34
C ASP A 202 3.22 -14.52 19.60
N VAL A 203 3.11 -14.79 18.29
CA VAL A 203 2.06 -14.24 17.44
C VAL A 203 1.12 -15.31 16.91
N ASP A 204 -0.18 -15.01 16.91
CA ASP A 204 -1.21 -15.84 16.32
C ASP A 204 -1.54 -15.34 14.91
N TRP A 205 -0.99 -16.02 13.91
CA TRP A 205 -1.15 -15.70 12.49
C TRP A 205 -2.04 -16.71 11.78
N SER A 206 -2.93 -17.38 12.54
CA SER A 206 -3.82 -18.41 12.01
C SER A 206 -4.87 -17.90 11.03
N ASN A 207 -5.13 -16.59 10.98
CA ASN A 207 -6.03 -15.96 10.00
C ASN A 207 -5.31 -15.44 8.77
N LEU A 208 -3.97 -15.35 8.78
CA LEU A 208 -3.21 -14.80 7.66
C LEU A 208 -3.30 -15.75 6.46
N VAL A 209 -3.51 -15.13 5.30
CA VAL A 209 -3.51 -15.69 3.96
C VAL A 209 -2.17 -15.38 3.29
N THR A 210 -1.69 -14.14 3.40
CA THR A 210 -0.38 -13.73 2.85
C THR A 210 0.50 -13.08 3.92
N ILE A 211 1.76 -13.50 3.91
CA ILE A 211 2.80 -13.01 4.81
C ILE A 211 4.04 -12.68 3.98
N ARG A 212 4.51 -11.44 4.06
CA ARG A 212 5.77 -11.00 3.44
C ARG A 212 6.66 -10.35 4.49
N LEU A 213 7.83 -10.91 4.70
CA LEU A 213 8.79 -10.53 5.74
C LEU A 213 10.20 -10.32 5.17
N GLY A 214 10.35 -10.37 3.85
CA GLY A 214 11.63 -10.34 3.18
C GLY A 214 12.44 -9.08 3.49
N ARG A 215 13.75 -9.15 3.26
CA ARG A 215 14.69 -8.04 3.52
C ARG A 215 14.64 -7.51 4.96
N ASN A 216 14.29 -8.34 5.93
CA ASN A 216 14.43 -8.04 7.36
C ASN A 216 15.57 -8.86 7.96
N PRO A 217 16.27 -8.35 9.00
CA PRO A 217 17.29 -9.11 9.72
C PRO A 217 16.69 -10.15 10.68
N ILE A 218 15.64 -10.88 10.29
CA ILE A 218 14.96 -11.87 11.12
C ILE A 218 15.87 -13.07 11.32
N ASP A 219 16.35 -13.26 12.55
CA ASP A 219 17.14 -14.41 12.97
C ASP A 219 16.28 -15.48 13.66
N THR A 220 15.14 -15.09 14.24
CA THR A 220 14.33 -15.96 15.09
C THR A 220 12.86 -15.91 14.72
N ILE A 221 12.28 -17.08 14.43
CA ILE A 221 10.85 -17.31 14.29
C ILE A 221 10.43 -18.43 15.25
N ALA A 222 9.65 -18.12 16.28
CA ALA A 222 9.27 -19.12 17.29
C ALA A 222 7.88 -18.84 17.88
N ARG A 223 7.14 -19.89 18.25
CA ARG A 223 5.79 -19.75 18.85
C ARG A 223 4.84 -18.93 17.96
N VAL A 224 4.98 -19.07 16.66
CA VAL A 224 4.08 -18.50 15.66
C VAL A 224 3.06 -19.57 15.28
N LYS A 225 1.77 -19.21 15.33
CA LYS A 225 0.70 -20.11 14.87
C LYS A 225 0.37 -19.84 13.42
N PHE A 226 0.62 -20.82 12.56
CA PHE A 226 0.16 -20.82 11.18
C PHE A 226 -1.02 -21.79 11.03
N SER A 227 -1.89 -21.54 10.06
CA SER A 227 -3.02 -22.42 9.75
C SER A 227 -3.11 -22.70 8.25
N SER A 228 -4.00 -23.60 7.86
CA SER A 228 -4.31 -23.88 6.45
C SER A 228 -4.98 -22.72 5.71
N SER A 229 -5.22 -21.57 6.34
CA SER A 229 -5.57 -20.32 5.64
C SER A 229 -4.41 -19.79 4.81
N LEU A 230 -3.16 -20.05 5.24
CA LEU A 230 -1.97 -19.49 4.63
C LEU A 230 -1.84 -19.98 3.18
N ARG A 231 -1.52 -19.03 2.29
CA ARG A 231 -1.35 -19.24 0.84
C ARG A 231 -0.01 -18.75 0.35
N PHE A 232 0.51 -17.69 0.97
CA PHE A 232 1.82 -17.14 0.63
C PHE A 232 2.64 -16.84 1.88
N PHE A 233 3.91 -17.26 1.87
CA PHE A 233 4.88 -16.93 2.90
C PHE A 233 6.22 -16.56 2.26
N ALA A 234 6.64 -15.31 2.42
CA ALA A 234 7.95 -14.85 1.97
C ALA A 234 8.81 -14.39 3.16
N CYS A 235 10.04 -14.87 3.21
CA CYS A 235 11.11 -14.34 4.05
C CYS A 235 12.43 -14.42 3.27
N ASP A 236 12.42 -13.89 2.05
CA ASP A 236 13.62 -13.74 1.24
C ASP A 236 14.62 -12.79 1.92
N ASP A 237 15.89 -13.16 1.86
CA ASP A 237 17.00 -12.47 2.51
C ASP A 237 16.86 -12.29 4.03
N CYS A 238 16.06 -13.14 4.69
CA CYS A 238 16.04 -13.26 6.14
C CYS A 238 17.17 -14.19 6.64
N PRO A 239 18.05 -13.76 7.57
CA PRO A 239 19.11 -14.57 8.14
C PRO A 239 18.60 -15.50 9.27
N VAL A 240 17.55 -16.29 9.01
CA VAL A 240 16.89 -17.11 10.06
C VAL A 240 17.84 -18.22 10.55
N GLU A 241 18.17 -18.17 11.83
CA GLU A 241 18.99 -19.18 12.53
C GLU A 241 18.15 -20.07 13.44
N GLN A 242 17.12 -19.51 14.07
CA GLN A 242 16.22 -20.23 14.96
C GLN A 242 14.80 -20.23 14.39
N PHE A 243 14.34 -21.40 13.91
CA PHE A 243 12.96 -21.57 13.46
C PHE A 243 12.29 -22.72 14.20
N THR A 244 11.34 -22.40 15.09
CA THR A 244 10.61 -23.37 15.90
C THR A 244 9.12 -23.39 15.53
N LEU A 245 8.59 -24.57 15.25
CA LEU A 245 7.21 -24.78 14.80
C LEU A 245 6.51 -25.87 15.62
N THR A 246 5.20 -25.73 15.78
CA THR A 246 4.31 -26.81 16.25
C THR A 246 3.93 -27.72 15.07
N PRO A 247 3.38 -28.94 15.30
CA PRO A 247 2.95 -29.83 14.21
C PRO A 247 1.87 -29.22 13.31
N THR A 248 0.98 -28.39 13.87
CA THR A 248 -0.06 -27.69 13.13
C THR A 248 0.55 -26.63 12.20
N SER A 249 1.42 -25.78 12.74
CA SER A 249 2.10 -24.72 12.01
C SER A 249 3.07 -25.26 10.94
N PHE A 250 3.77 -26.36 11.25
CA PHE A 250 4.62 -27.07 10.30
C PHE A 250 3.84 -27.53 9.08
N ARG A 251 2.69 -28.22 9.28
CA ARG A 251 1.86 -28.69 8.16
C ARG A 251 1.31 -27.55 7.31
N ALA A 252 0.96 -26.42 7.93
CA ALA A 252 0.47 -25.24 7.23
C ALA A 252 1.53 -24.67 6.27
N LEU A 253 2.74 -24.45 6.76
CA LEU A 253 3.86 -23.97 5.93
C LEU A 253 4.26 -25.02 4.90
N ASP A 254 4.47 -26.27 5.33
CA ASP A 254 4.94 -27.35 4.47
C ASP A 254 3.96 -27.68 3.34
N ALA A 255 2.68 -27.29 3.43
CA ALA A 255 1.72 -27.45 2.34
C ALA A 255 2.02 -26.53 1.13
N LEU A 256 2.70 -25.39 1.34
CA LEU A 256 2.95 -24.40 0.30
C LEU A 256 3.87 -24.96 -0.81
N PRO A 257 3.55 -24.76 -2.10
CA PRO A 257 4.51 -25.01 -3.19
C PRO A 257 5.62 -23.95 -3.20
N ALA A 258 6.71 -24.18 -3.93
CA ALA A 258 7.63 -23.07 -4.23
C ALA A 258 6.90 -22.01 -5.07
N TRP A 259 7.15 -20.73 -4.78
CA TRP A 259 6.57 -19.63 -5.55
C TRP A 259 7.02 -19.68 -7.01
N ASP A 260 6.10 -19.41 -7.94
CA ASP A 260 6.31 -19.45 -9.39
C ASP A 260 6.74 -18.10 -9.97
N GLY A 261 6.90 -17.07 -9.14
CA GLY A 261 7.24 -15.70 -9.55
C GLY A 261 6.04 -14.85 -9.95
N ASN A 262 4.81 -15.37 -9.86
CA ASN A 262 3.61 -14.60 -10.18
C ASN A 262 3.30 -13.58 -9.07
N THR A 263 3.45 -12.29 -9.38
CA THR A 263 3.15 -11.18 -8.47
C THR A 263 1.67 -10.82 -8.43
N SER A 264 0.91 -11.11 -9.50
CA SER A 264 -0.54 -10.89 -9.55
C SER A 264 -1.34 -11.93 -8.77
N CYS A 265 -0.70 -13.00 -8.32
CA CYS A 265 -1.32 -14.03 -7.49
C CYS A 265 -0.29 -14.70 -6.58
N LEU A 266 -0.16 -14.19 -5.36
CA LEU A 266 0.83 -14.69 -4.41
C LEU A 266 0.43 -16.08 -3.91
N THR A 267 1.16 -17.10 -4.33
CA THR A 267 0.95 -18.49 -3.90
C THR A 267 2.27 -19.21 -3.75
N GLY A 268 2.45 -19.88 -2.61
CA GLY A 268 3.65 -20.66 -2.31
C GLY A 268 4.54 -20.02 -1.25
N PHE A 269 5.78 -20.47 -1.19
CA PHE A 269 6.79 -19.87 -0.32
C PHE A 269 7.94 -19.27 -1.14
N TYR A 270 8.52 -18.20 -0.62
CA TYR A 270 9.73 -17.58 -1.18
C TYR A 270 10.79 -17.35 -0.10
N MET A 271 11.93 -18.00 -0.28
CA MET A 271 13.11 -17.95 0.59
C MET A 271 14.35 -17.95 -0.31
N THR A 272 15.38 -17.21 0.07
CA THR A 272 16.64 -17.14 -0.70
C THR A 272 17.87 -17.61 0.09
N ARG A 273 17.68 -17.98 1.37
CA ARG A 273 18.74 -18.42 2.28
C ARG A 273 18.40 -19.77 2.90
N ASN A 274 19.43 -20.57 3.13
CA ASN A 274 19.30 -21.81 3.89
C ASN A 274 18.95 -21.51 5.35
N ILE A 275 18.22 -22.42 5.98
CA ILE A 275 18.00 -22.43 7.42
C ILE A 275 18.71 -23.66 7.97
N THR A 276 19.82 -23.42 8.66
CA THR A 276 20.59 -24.47 9.35
C THR A 276 20.41 -24.32 10.84
N LEU A 277 19.75 -25.29 11.46
CA LEU A 277 19.40 -25.23 12.86
C LEU A 277 20.48 -25.88 13.74
N ASP A 278 20.73 -25.32 14.92
CA ASP A 278 21.48 -25.98 16.00
C ASP A 278 20.65 -27.13 16.59
N SER A 279 21.07 -28.37 16.33
CA SER A 279 20.42 -29.57 16.83
C SER A 279 20.40 -29.67 18.36
N SER A 280 21.42 -29.11 19.03
CA SER A 280 21.50 -29.08 20.48
C SER A 280 20.51 -28.09 21.08
N ALA A 281 20.31 -26.93 20.42
CA ALA A 281 19.29 -25.95 20.81
C ALA A 281 17.88 -26.54 20.65
N CYS A 282 17.62 -27.27 19.57
CA CYS A 282 16.33 -27.94 19.38
C CYS A 282 16.05 -29.03 20.44
N ALA A 283 17.06 -29.83 20.76
CA ALA A 283 16.94 -30.88 21.78
C ALA A 283 16.62 -30.30 23.17
N LYS A 284 17.16 -29.11 23.52
CA LYS A 284 16.83 -28.41 24.77
C LYS A 284 15.35 -28.00 24.84
N LEU A 285 14.71 -27.76 23.69
CA LEU A 285 13.28 -27.48 23.57
C LEU A 285 12.43 -28.75 23.51
N GLN A 286 13.04 -29.94 23.69
CA GLN A 286 12.40 -31.25 23.47
C GLN A 286 11.82 -31.38 22.06
N GLY A 287 12.42 -30.68 21.09
CA GLY A 287 12.02 -30.72 19.70
C GLY A 287 12.85 -31.68 18.87
N THR A 288 12.37 -31.93 17.66
CA THR A 288 13.06 -32.74 16.65
C THR A 288 13.36 -31.88 15.43
N VAL A 289 14.58 -31.97 14.92
CA VAL A 289 14.96 -31.29 13.68
C VAL A 289 14.30 -32.01 12.50
N VAL A 290 13.53 -31.28 11.70
CA VAL A 290 12.84 -31.81 10.51
C VAL A 290 13.08 -30.91 9.29
N PRO A 291 13.17 -31.48 8.08
CA PRO A 291 13.24 -30.68 6.87
C PRO A 291 11.87 -30.06 6.57
N LEU A 292 11.83 -28.74 6.36
CA LEU A 292 10.68 -28.00 5.87
C LEU A 292 10.78 -27.87 4.34
N TRP A 293 9.65 -28.03 3.63
CA TRP A 293 9.56 -27.96 2.17
C TRP A 293 10.46 -28.96 1.43
N ALA A 294 10.61 -30.16 1.99
CA ALA A 294 11.45 -31.21 1.44
C ALA A 294 11.08 -31.51 -0.03
N GLY A 295 12.08 -31.41 -0.92
CA GLY A 295 11.90 -31.65 -2.36
C GLY A 295 11.23 -30.52 -3.15
N LYS A 296 10.90 -29.39 -2.52
CA LYS A 296 10.24 -28.25 -3.18
C LYS A 296 11.21 -27.14 -3.60
N ALA A 297 12.37 -27.04 -2.96
CA ALA A 297 13.44 -26.09 -3.32
C ALA A 297 14.77 -26.86 -3.51
N PRO A 298 15.19 -27.16 -4.75
CA PRO A 298 16.34 -28.03 -5.00
C PRO A 298 17.70 -27.41 -4.63
N LEU A 299 17.77 -26.08 -4.56
CA LEU A 299 19.02 -25.35 -4.28
C LEU A 299 19.15 -24.90 -2.83
N LEU A 300 18.12 -25.09 -2.02
CA LEU A 300 18.06 -24.60 -0.64
C LEU A 300 17.68 -25.72 0.33
N SER A 301 18.14 -25.60 1.56
CA SER A 301 17.82 -26.52 2.64
C SER A 301 17.26 -25.75 3.83
N PHE A 302 16.11 -26.20 4.33
CA PHE A 302 15.43 -25.57 5.44
C PHE A 302 15.19 -26.61 6.52
N HIS A 303 15.90 -26.50 7.64
CA HIS A 303 15.68 -27.33 8.81
C HIS A 303 15.06 -26.52 9.93
N VAL A 304 13.98 -27.04 10.51
CA VAL A 304 13.23 -26.37 11.58
C VAL A 304 13.16 -27.27 12.81
N CYS A 305 13.02 -26.67 13.98
CA CYS A 305 12.77 -27.39 15.23
C CYS A 305 11.28 -27.63 15.41
N LEU A 306 10.85 -28.88 15.32
CA LEU A 306 9.47 -29.27 15.59
C LEU A 306 9.30 -29.54 17.08
N VAL A 307 8.56 -28.68 17.78
CA VAL A 307 8.25 -28.82 19.21
C VAL A 307 6.80 -29.26 19.40
N GLN A 308 6.50 -30.01 20.46
CA GLN A 308 5.13 -30.40 20.78
C GLN A 308 4.32 -29.21 21.30
N ASP A 309 3.00 -29.23 21.09
CA ASP A 309 2.12 -28.24 21.69
C ASP A 309 2.22 -28.35 23.22
N ALA A 310 2.41 -27.22 23.90
CA ALA A 310 2.44 -27.14 25.35
C ALA A 310 1.01 -27.33 25.91
N SER A 311 0.51 -28.56 25.84
CA SER A 311 -0.71 -29.01 26.51
C SER A 311 -0.53 -30.47 26.85
N GLY A 312 -0.26 -30.73 28.14
CA GLY A 312 -0.32 -32.05 28.72
C GLY A 312 -1.72 -32.65 28.61
N ALA A 313 -1.75 -33.99 28.71
CA ALA A 313 -2.88 -34.91 28.78
C ALA A 313 -3.36 -35.51 27.46
N GLY A 314 -2.95 -36.78 27.28
CA GLY A 314 -3.84 -37.82 26.75
C GLY A 314 -3.74 -38.06 25.26
N ALA A 315 -2.82 -38.96 24.87
CA ALA A 315 -2.95 -39.71 23.63
C ALA A 315 -4.31 -40.43 23.62
N ALA A 316 -5.23 -39.99 22.75
CA ALA A 316 -6.36 -40.78 22.32
C ALA A 316 -6.02 -41.35 20.93
N SER A 317 -5.70 -42.63 20.92
CA SER A 317 -5.53 -43.46 19.71
C SER A 317 -6.79 -43.40 18.84
N LEU A 318 -6.64 -43.03 17.56
CA LEU A 318 -7.67 -43.22 16.54
C LEU A 318 -7.67 -44.68 16.06
N PRO A 319 -8.83 -45.30 15.76
CA PRO A 319 -8.86 -46.64 15.18
C PRO A 319 -8.44 -46.61 13.71
N SER A 320 -7.64 -47.59 13.33
CA SER A 320 -7.32 -47.95 11.95
C SER A 320 -8.58 -48.32 11.16
N LEU A 321 -8.91 -47.56 10.11
CA LEU A 321 -9.87 -48.02 9.09
C LEU A 321 -9.17 -48.95 8.10
N SER A 322 -9.67 -50.18 8.03
CA SER A 322 -9.29 -51.19 7.04
C SER A 322 -9.75 -50.76 5.65
N ALA A 323 -8.83 -50.80 4.68
CA ALA A 323 -9.11 -50.61 3.27
C ALA A 323 -9.95 -51.80 2.72
N GLY A 324 -11.17 -51.49 2.27
CA GLY A 324 -11.98 -52.41 1.47
C GLY A 324 -11.74 -52.17 -0.02
N THR A 325 -11.19 -53.17 -0.69
CA THR A 325 -11.09 -53.30 -2.16
C THR A 325 -12.46 -53.39 -2.83
N GLY A 326 -12.67 -52.73 -3.99
CA GLY A 326 -13.73 -53.12 -4.92
C GLY A 326 -14.19 -52.11 -5.97
N LEU A 327 -13.61 -52.23 -7.18
CA LEU A 327 -14.16 -51.99 -8.54
C LEU A 327 -14.71 -50.61 -9.00
N ALA A 328 -13.95 -50.04 -9.94
CA ALA A 328 -14.33 -49.55 -11.28
C ALA A 328 -15.80 -49.19 -11.58
N ILE A 329 -16.06 -47.88 -11.73
CA ILE A 329 -17.04 -47.32 -12.67
C ILE A 329 -16.37 -46.15 -13.41
N GLY A 330 -15.83 -46.43 -14.60
CA GLY A 330 -15.44 -45.41 -15.57
C GLY A 330 -16.68 -44.84 -16.24
N GLY A 331 -16.86 -43.52 -16.18
CA GLY A 331 -17.93 -42.81 -16.91
C GLY A 331 -18.43 -41.50 -16.29
N ILE A 332 -18.17 -41.23 -15.01
CA ILE A 332 -18.61 -40.00 -14.31
C ILE A 332 -17.44 -39.07 -13.92
N VAL A 333 -16.20 -39.52 -14.16
CA VAL A 333 -14.98 -38.81 -13.75
C VAL A 333 -14.73 -37.53 -14.58
N SER A 334 -15.24 -37.43 -15.81
CA SER A 334 -14.98 -36.25 -16.66
C SER A 334 -15.79 -35.02 -16.23
N ALA A 335 -17.09 -35.15 -15.94
CA ALA A 335 -17.93 -34.02 -15.53
C ALA A 335 -17.59 -33.55 -14.12
N PHE A 336 -17.31 -34.46 -13.18
CA PHE A 336 -16.85 -34.07 -11.84
C PHE A 336 -15.45 -33.46 -11.87
N ALA A 337 -14.53 -33.96 -12.70
CA ALA A 337 -13.22 -33.33 -12.84
C ALA A 337 -13.32 -31.93 -13.46
N ILE A 338 -14.22 -31.71 -14.42
CA ILE A 338 -14.45 -30.38 -15.01
C ILE A 338 -15.12 -29.44 -14.01
N VAL A 339 -16.13 -29.88 -13.27
CA VAL A 339 -16.76 -29.05 -12.23
C VAL A 339 -15.78 -28.74 -11.10
N LEU A 340 -14.98 -29.72 -10.67
CA LEU A 340 -13.93 -29.53 -9.68
C LEU A 340 -12.86 -28.58 -10.21
N LEU A 341 -12.46 -28.70 -11.49
CA LEU A 341 -11.52 -27.79 -12.15
C LEU A 341 -12.11 -26.37 -12.22
N VAL A 342 -13.36 -26.20 -12.61
CA VAL A 342 -14.03 -24.89 -12.69
C VAL A 342 -14.18 -24.27 -11.30
N VAL A 343 -14.50 -25.06 -10.28
CA VAL A 343 -14.54 -24.59 -8.88
C VAL A 343 -13.15 -24.21 -8.40
N VAL A 344 -12.12 -25.01 -8.69
CA VAL A 344 -10.73 -24.70 -8.35
C VAL A 344 -10.25 -23.45 -9.08
N LEU A 345 -10.62 -23.28 -10.35
CA LEU A 345 -10.27 -22.10 -11.14
C LEU A 345 -11.05 -20.86 -10.68
N ASP A 346 -12.32 -20.96 -10.30
CA ASP A 346 -13.09 -19.84 -9.74
C ASP A 346 -12.60 -19.47 -8.33
N LEU A 347 -12.24 -20.47 -7.51
CA LEU A 347 -11.59 -20.25 -6.22
C LEU A 347 -10.23 -19.56 -6.41
N LYS A 348 -9.40 -20.04 -7.35
CA LYS A 348 -8.10 -19.41 -7.67
C LYS A 348 -8.29 -17.99 -8.22
N ARG A 349 -9.31 -17.77 -9.06
CA ARG A 349 -9.62 -16.45 -9.62
C ARG A 349 -10.09 -15.45 -8.55
N ARG A 350 -10.98 -15.86 -7.64
CA ARG A 350 -11.41 -15.03 -6.51
C ARG A 350 -10.25 -14.76 -5.53
N GLN A 351 -9.32 -15.71 -5.39
CA GLN A 351 -8.12 -15.58 -4.55
C GLN A 351 -7.12 -14.55 -5.09
N CYS A 352 -6.91 -14.47 -6.41
CA CYS A 352 -5.97 -13.48 -6.98
C CYS A 352 -6.57 -12.05 -7.09
N GLN A 353 -7.90 -11.89 -7.06
CA GLN A 353 -8.58 -10.60 -7.25
C GLN A 353 -8.45 -9.63 -6.06
N GLY A 354 -8.24 -10.14 -4.83
CA GLY A 354 -8.03 -9.29 -3.64
C GLY A 354 -6.66 -8.61 -3.58
N GLU A 355 -5.71 -9.06 -4.40
CA GLU A 355 -4.30 -8.64 -4.34
C GLU A 355 -3.89 -7.84 -5.59
N ALA A 356 -4.46 -8.13 -6.77
CA ALA A 356 -4.23 -7.35 -8.00
C ALA A 356 -4.77 -5.89 -7.93
N THR A 357 -5.68 -5.59 -6.99
CA THR A 357 -6.14 -4.22 -6.75
C THR A 357 -5.10 -3.34 -6.04
N TYR A 358 -3.99 -3.93 -5.58
CA TYR A 358 -2.96 -3.24 -4.80
C TYR A 358 -1.92 -2.49 -5.67
N ASP A 359 -1.66 -2.95 -6.90
CA ASP A 359 -0.63 -2.35 -7.78
C ASP A 359 -1.19 -1.38 -8.85
N ASP A 360 -2.50 -1.39 -9.13
CA ASP A 360 -3.08 -0.77 -10.34
C ASP A 360 -3.95 0.48 -10.09
N ALA A 361 -3.55 1.40 -9.20
CA ALA A 361 -4.21 2.70 -9.05
C ALA A 361 -3.47 3.83 -9.77
N TYR A 362 -3.21 3.69 -11.08
CA TYR A 362 -2.70 4.79 -11.90
C TYR A 362 -3.82 5.42 -12.72
N ALA A 363 -4.30 6.58 -12.28
CA ALA A 363 -5.13 7.47 -13.08
C ALA A 363 -4.41 8.80 -13.34
N THR A 364 -4.71 9.37 -14.49
CA THR A 364 -4.32 10.67 -15.03
C THR A 364 -3.87 11.67 -13.97
N VAL A 365 -2.61 12.10 -14.09
CA VAL A 365 -1.94 13.04 -13.17
C VAL A 365 -1.97 14.43 -13.78
N GLN A 366 -2.33 15.46 -13.01
CA GLN A 366 -2.00 16.84 -13.38
C GLN A 366 -1.22 17.60 -12.31
N PRO A 367 -0.17 18.33 -12.72
CA PRO A 367 0.53 19.30 -11.89
C PRO A 367 -0.18 20.66 -11.86
N SER A 368 -0.13 21.35 -10.71
CA SER A 368 -0.59 22.75 -10.68
C SER A 368 0.29 23.63 -11.60
N PRO A 369 -0.29 24.38 -12.57
CA PRO A 369 0.46 25.06 -13.63
C PRO A 369 1.32 26.25 -13.18
N THR A 370 1.26 26.68 -11.92
CA THR A 370 1.89 27.94 -11.46
C THR A 370 3.28 27.78 -10.85
N ARG A 371 3.94 26.62 -10.98
CA ARG A 371 5.37 26.49 -10.64
C ARG A 371 6.20 25.95 -11.80
N HIS A 372 7.00 26.85 -12.37
CA HIS A 372 8.17 26.50 -13.16
C HIS A 372 9.21 25.77 -12.29
N ALA A 373 9.83 24.76 -12.92
CA ALA A 373 10.77 23.77 -12.40
C ALA A 373 10.16 22.67 -11.52
N GLN A 374 9.70 21.59 -12.18
CA GLN A 374 9.59 20.28 -11.56
C GLN A 374 10.89 19.50 -11.79
N THR A 375 11.54 19.09 -10.70
CA THR A 375 12.49 17.99 -10.71
C THR A 375 11.68 16.71 -10.85
N VAL A 376 11.72 16.08 -12.03
CA VAL A 376 11.15 14.75 -12.25
C VAL A 376 12.10 13.73 -11.62
N TYR A 377 11.71 13.12 -10.50
CA TYR A 377 12.46 12.02 -9.90
C TYR A 377 12.11 10.72 -10.63
N VAL A 378 12.98 10.28 -11.52
CA VAL A 378 12.93 8.92 -12.08
C VAL A 378 13.73 8.01 -11.14
N TYR A 379 13.05 7.13 -10.41
CA TYR A 379 13.73 6.11 -9.59
C TYR A 379 14.15 4.92 -10.46
N PRO A 380 15.42 4.50 -10.45
CA PRO A 380 15.79 3.20 -10.99
C PRO A 380 15.34 2.10 -10.02
N SER A 381 14.39 1.25 -10.43
CA SER A 381 14.25 -0.08 -9.82
C SER A 381 15.48 -0.90 -10.24
N ARG A 382 16.03 -1.69 -9.31
CA ARG A 382 17.15 -2.60 -9.63
C ARG A 382 16.78 -3.73 -10.60
N ASP A 383 15.50 -3.87 -10.92
CA ASP A 383 14.99 -4.69 -12.01
C ASP A 383 14.10 -3.83 -12.91
N MET A 384 14.65 -3.30 -14.01
CA MET A 384 13.87 -2.66 -15.07
C MET A 384 13.27 -3.76 -15.98
N TYR A 385 12.02 -4.11 -15.74
CA TYR A 385 11.18 -4.70 -16.79
C TYR A 385 10.56 -3.55 -17.59
N TYR A 386 11.00 -3.38 -18.84
CA TYR A 386 10.47 -2.39 -19.76
C TYR A 386 9.04 -2.76 -20.18
N THR A 387 8.03 -2.10 -19.62
CA THR A 387 6.69 -2.04 -20.22
C THR A 387 6.59 -0.81 -21.09
N TRP A 388 6.52 -1.05 -22.41
CA TRP A 388 6.35 -0.05 -23.46
C TRP A 388 5.05 0.75 -23.28
N PHE A 389 5.16 2.08 -23.21
CA PHE A 389 4.05 2.98 -23.57
C PHE A 389 4.10 3.24 -25.09
N PRO A 390 2.97 3.19 -25.81
CA PRO A 390 2.95 3.53 -27.23
C PRO A 390 2.97 5.06 -27.36
N GLY A 391 4.16 5.62 -27.57
CA GLY A 391 4.37 7.06 -27.78
C GLY A 391 5.85 7.45 -27.81
N THR A 392 6.52 7.11 -28.91
CA THR A 392 7.78 7.66 -29.46
C THR A 392 8.70 8.49 -28.53
N ALA A 393 9.53 7.85 -27.71
CA ALA A 393 10.85 8.39 -27.38
C ALA A 393 11.81 7.97 -28.50
N THR A 394 12.44 8.92 -29.20
CA THR A 394 13.12 8.63 -30.46
C THR A 394 14.60 8.29 -30.34
N ASP A 395 15.32 8.55 -29.24
CA ASP A 395 16.68 8.02 -29.06
C ASP A 395 17.17 8.05 -27.60
N LEU A 396 17.98 7.04 -27.23
CA LEU A 396 18.71 6.93 -25.96
C LEU A 396 20.22 6.83 -26.28
N PHE A 397 21.04 7.73 -25.73
CA PHE A 397 22.49 7.68 -25.89
C PHE A 397 23.21 7.63 -24.53
N VAL A 398 24.23 6.78 -24.46
CA VAL A 398 25.19 6.72 -23.36
C VAL A 398 26.51 7.24 -23.90
N ASN A 399 27.08 8.27 -23.28
CA ASN A 399 28.38 8.79 -23.68
C ASN A 399 29.52 7.94 -23.08
N ASP A 400 30.75 8.15 -23.53
CA ASP A 400 31.94 7.38 -23.09
C ASP A 400 32.28 7.55 -21.59
N TYR A 401 31.57 8.43 -20.87
CA TYR A 401 31.73 8.67 -19.43
C TYR A 401 30.60 8.06 -18.58
N GLY A 402 29.59 7.43 -19.20
CA GLY A 402 28.53 6.68 -18.51
C GLY A 402 27.34 7.53 -18.05
N ASP A 403 27.23 8.77 -18.51
CA ASP A 403 26.06 9.62 -18.23
C ASP A 403 24.88 9.27 -19.15
N TRP A 404 23.67 9.36 -18.58
CA TRP A 404 22.42 9.13 -19.31
C TRP A 404 21.82 10.45 -19.77
N HIS A 405 21.55 10.56 -21.08
CA HIS A 405 20.86 11.70 -21.66
C HIS A 405 19.51 11.27 -22.24
N PHE A 406 18.44 11.88 -21.73
CA PHE A 406 17.10 11.76 -22.30
C PHE A 406 16.80 13.03 -23.09
N VAL A 407 16.46 12.87 -24.37
CA VAL A 407 16.19 13.98 -25.28
C VAL A 407 14.82 13.77 -25.90
N ASP A 408 13.90 14.67 -25.58
CA ASP A 408 12.62 14.78 -26.29
C ASP A 408 12.73 15.86 -27.37
N ARG A 409 12.20 15.58 -28.55
CA ARG A 409 12.21 16.50 -29.70
C ARG A 409 10.79 16.76 -30.17
N ASN A 410 10.50 18.01 -30.48
CA ASN A 410 9.26 18.39 -31.12
C ASN A 410 9.17 17.76 -32.53
N ASP A 411 7.97 17.73 -33.10
CA ASP A 411 7.71 17.23 -34.46
C ASP A 411 8.51 17.94 -35.56
N ASP A 412 9.04 19.15 -35.28
CA ASP A 412 9.91 19.92 -36.17
C ASP A 412 11.42 19.64 -35.99
N GLY A 413 11.77 18.74 -35.08
CA GLY A 413 13.14 18.33 -34.76
C GLY A 413 13.88 19.24 -33.77
N SER A 414 13.24 20.28 -33.23
CA SER A 414 13.79 21.13 -32.16
C SER A 414 13.78 20.42 -30.79
N LEU A 415 14.71 20.80 -29.90
CA LEU A 415 14.83 20.25 -28.54
C LEU A 415 13.65 20.71 -27.67
N ALA A 416 12.85 19.77 -27.18
CA ALA A 416 11.72 20.04 -26.29
C ALA A 416 12.14 19.98 -24.82
N VAL A 417 12.85 18.92 -24.42
CA VAL A 417 13.41 18.73 -23.08
C VAL A 417 14.69 17.92 -23.18
N ALA A 418 15.73 18.30 -22.42
CA ALA A 418 16.94 17.51 -22.25
C ALA A 418 17.25 17.33 -20.76
N VAL A 419 17.39 16.08 -20.33
CA VAL A 419 17.74 15.73 -18.94
C VAL A 419 19.04 14.97 -18.91
N THR A 420 19.97 15.43 -18.06
CA THR A 420 21.24 14.73 -17.77
C THR A 420 21.26 14.30 -16.31
N ILE A 421 21.51 13.01 -16.09
CA ILE A 421 21.59 12.43 -14.74
C ILE A 421 23.01 11.93 -14.51
N GLU A 422 23.65 12.47 -13.47
CA GLU A 422 24.99 12.05 -13.07
C GLU A 422 24.90 10.75 -12.24
N PRO A 423 25.60 9.66 -12.63
CA PRO A 423 25.37 8.33 -12.09
C PRO A 423 25.85 8.14 -10.65
N THR A 424 26.68 9.06 -10.12
CA THR A 424 27.25 8.94 -8.77
C THR A 424 26.43 9.67 -7.71
N THR A 425 25.79 10.77 -8.07
CA THR A 425 25.04 11.63 -7.14
C THR A 425 23.53 11.49 -7.29
N HIS A 426 23.05 10.89 -8.40
CA HIS A 426 21.63 10.87 -8.79
C HIS A 426 20.99 12.28 -8.81
N ALA A 427 21.81 13.32 -8.93
CA ALA A 427 21.36 14.69 -8.99
C ALA A 427 21.08 15.10 -10.45
N LEU A 428 19.99 15.86 -10.64
CA LEU A 428 19.65 16.45 -11.94
C LEU A 428 20.58 17.64 -12.20
N VAL A 429 21.49 17.53 -13.18
CA VAL A 429 22.55 18.54 -13.39
C VAL A 429 22.10 19.70 -14.27
N ALA A 430 21.13 19.47 -15.17
CA ALA A 430 20.50 20.55 -15.95
C ALA A 430 19.13 20.12 -16.51
N SER A 431 18.22 21.08 -16.59
CA SER A 431 17.02 21.09 -17.43
C SER A 431 17.06 22.39 -18.24
N ILE A 432 16.81 22.32 -19.55
CA ILE A 432 16.53 23.51 -20.37
C ILE A 432 15.03 23.72 -20.38
#